data_AF-A0A7Y2K3B5-F1
#
_entry.id   AF-A0A7Y2K3B5-F1
#
_cell.length_a   1.000
_cell.length_b   1.000
_cell.length_c   1.000
_cell.angle_alpha   90.00
_cell.angle_beta   90.00
_cell.angle_gamma   90.00
#
_symmetry.space_group_name_H-M   'P 1'
#
loop_
_entity.id
_entity.type
_entity.pdbx_description
1 polymer ?
#
loop_
_entity_poly.entity_id
_entity_poly.type
_entity_poly.pdbx_seq_one_letter_code
_entity_poly.pdbx_strand_id
1 'polypeptide(L)'
;MPLNLTLLDDIENNSEELSIKNAARNLLKPFLIVHGENDLAVPFHEAEQLLEWSDKKYSEFVKIDKAGHTFDIKHPFDGSNPKFETVLDKTENFFKTNLN
;
A
#
# COMPACT_ATOMS: atom_id res chain seq x y z
N MET A 1 17.61 8.50 -0.73
CA MET A 1 17.20 9.26 -1.93
C MET A 1 17.35 10.75 -1.61
N PRO A 2 18.17 11.53 -2.32
CA PRO A 2 18.32 12.95 -2.04
C PRO A 2 17.04 13.70 -2.43
N LEU A 3 16.48 14.46 -1.49
CA LEU A 3 15.36 15.37 -1.74
C LEU A 3 15.94 16.70 -2.23
N ASN A 4 15.82 16.96 -3.54
CA ASN A 4 16.42 18.14 -4.18
C ASN A 4 15.34 19.08 -4.73
N LEU A 5 15.73 20.31 -5.10
CA LEU A 5 14.83 21.35 -5.61
C LEU A 5 13.95 20.86 -6.77
N THR A 6 14.50 20.09 -7.70
CA THR A 6 13.72 19.55 -8.84
C THR A 6 12.54 18.68 -8.40
N LEU A 7 12.69 17.89 -7.33
CA LEU A 7 11.59 17.08 -6.80
C LEU A 7 10.50 17.96 -6.18
N LEU A 8 10.90 19.03 -5.49
CA LEU A 8 9.94 19.99 -4.93
C LEU A 8 9.18 20.70 -6.05
N ASP A 9 9.90 21.22 -7.06
CA ASP A 9 9.31 21.90 -8.21
C ASP A 9 8.31 20.98 -8.93
N ASP A 10 8.63 19.69 -9.09
CA ASP A 10 7.72 18.71 -9.70
C ASP A 10 6.46 18.48 -8.86
N ILE A 11 6.59 18.36 -7.53
CA ILE A 11 5.45 18.19 -6.62
C ILE A 11 4.56 19.43 -6.63
N GLU A 12 5.12 20.64 -6.66
CA GLU A 12 4.35 21.89 -6.67
C GLU A 12 3.61 22.08 -8.00
N ASN A 13 4.31 21.90 -9.12
CA ASN A 13 3.74 22.12 -10.45
C ASN A 13 2.73 21.04 -10.85
N ASN A 14 2.83 19.83 -10.30
CA ASN A 14 1.95 18.69 -10.63
C ASN A 14 1.16 18.17 -9.42
N SER A 15 0.94 19.03 -8.42
CA SER A 15 0.34 18.65 -7.13
C SER A 15 -1.02 17.95 -7.25
N GLU A 16 -1.84 18.32 -8.24
CA GLU A 16 -3.14 17.67 -8.48
C GLU A 16 -3.00 16.23 -9.02
N GLU A 17 -2.10 16.03 -9.98
CA GLU A 17 -1.85 14.74 -10.62
C GLU A 17 -1.10 13.78 -9.70
N LEU A 18 -0.15 14.30 -8.91
CA LEU A 18 0.64 13.54 -7.95
C LEU A 18 -0.08 13.34 -6.60
N SER A 19 -1.33 13.81 -6.47
CA SER A 19 -2.12 13.65 -5.25
C SER A 19 -2.61 12.20 -5.09
N ILE A 20 -1.95 11.44 -4.22
CA ILE A 20 -2.35 10.08 -3.83
C ILE A 20 -3.82 10.06 -3.34
N LYS A 21 -4.25 11.09 -2.63
CA LYS A 21 -5.64 11.24 -2.17
C LYS A 21 -6.62 11.34 -3.34
N ASN A 22 -6.33 12.15 -4.35
CA ASN A 22 -7.18 12.27 -5.53
C ASN A 22 -7.19 10.96 -6.32
N ALA A 23 -6.02 10.33 -6.47
CA ALA A 23 -5.90 9.03 -7.13
C ALA A 23 -6.73 7.95 -6.43
N ALA A 24 -6.64 7.83 -5.09
CA ALA A 24 -7.41 6.88 -4.30
C ALA A 24 -8.92 7.12 -4.39
N ARG A 25 -9.37 8.38 -4.35
CA ARG A 25 -10.79 8.76 -4.51
C ARG A 25 -11.36 8.38 -5.87
N ASN A 26 -10.56 8.54 -6.91
CA ASN A 26 -10.99 8.31 -8.29
C ASN A 26 -10.78 6.86 -8.76
N LEU A 27 -10.19 5.99 -7.92
CA LEU A 27 -9.95 4.60 -8.25
C LEU A 27 -11.24 3.78 -8.14
N LEU A 28 -11.96 3.64 -9.25
CA LEU A 28 -13.19 2.85 -9.35
C LEU A 28 -12.94 1.39 -9.78
N LYS A 29 -11.86 0.80 -9.27
CA LYS A 29 -11.43 -0.58 -9.55
C LYS A 29 -11.11 -1.28 -8.25
N PRO A 30 -11.16 -2.63 -8.21
CA PRO A 30 -10.74 -3.39 -7.05
C PRO A 30 -9.38 -2.91 -6.52
N PHE A 31 -9.31 -2.60 -5.24
CA PHE A 31 -8.13 -2.01 -4.59
C PHE A 31 -7.83 -2.72 -3.28
N LEU A 32 -6.79 -3.55 -3.27
CA LEU A 32 -6.31 -4.21 -2.06
C LEU A 32 -5.20 -3.37 -1.41
N ILE A 33 -5.39 -2.98 -0.16
CA ILE A 33 -4.41 -2.28 0.67
C ILE A 33 -3.90 -3.27 1.72
N VAL A 34 -2.60 -3.59 1.71
CA VAL A 34 -1.97 -4.48 2.69
C VAL A 34 -0.86 -3.72 3.43
N HIS A 35 -0.92 -3.64 4.76
CA HIS A 35 0.06 -2.88 5.54
C HIS A 35 0.51 -3.60 6.81
N GLY A 36 1.80 -3.49 7.13
CA GLY A 36 2.38 -4.02 8.36
C GLY A 36 2.08 -3.12 9.55
N GLU A 37 1.54 -3.69 10.64
CA GLU A 37 1.17 -2.92 11.84
C GLU A 37 2.36 -2.16 12.47
N ASN A 38 3.56 -2.72 12.37
CA ASN A 38 4.78 -2.19 12.98
C ASN A 38 5.76 -1.64 11.94
N ASP A 39 5.27 -1.18 10.78
CA ASP A 39 6.11 -0.49 9.80
C ASP A 39 6.63 0.83 10.40
N LEU A 40 7.96 0.90 10.58
CA LEU A 40 8.65 2.08 11.11
C LEU A 40 8.97 3.12 10.04
N ALA A 41 8.95 2.73 8.76
CA ALA A 41 9.21 3.62 7.64
C ALA A 41 7.95 4.38 7.23
N VAL A 42 6.78 3.72 7.31
CA VAL A 42 5.48 4.29 6.94
C VAL A 42 4.45 4.00 8.05
N PRO A 43 3.92 5.03 8.72
CA PRO A 43 2.94 4.85 9.79
C PRO A 43 1.69 4.07 9.33
N PHE A 44 1.19 3.19 10.20
CA PHE A 44 0.00 2.38 9.91
C PHE A 44 -1.23 3.22 9.52
N HIS A 45 -1.40 4.40 10.13
CA HIS A 45 -2.53 5.28 9.85
C HIS A 45 -2.56 5.78 8.39
N GLU A 46 -1.45 5.75 7.65
CA GLU A 46 -1.45 6.17 6.23
C GLU A 46 -2.24 5.18 5.37
N ALA A 47 -2.14 3.89 5.69
CA ALA A 47 -2.96 2.88 5.03
C ALA A 47 -4.46 3.02 5.40
N GLU A 48 -4.75 3.41 6.65
CA GLU A 48 -6.12 3.75 7.06
C GLU A 48 -6.66 4.97 6.30
N GLN A 49 -5.83 6.00 6.09
CA GLN A 49 -6.19 7.16 5.28
C GLN A 49 -6.44 6.80 3.81
N LEU A 50 -5.63 5.91 3.23
CA LEU A 50 -5.87 5.39 1.87
C LEU A 50 -7.24 4.73 1.76
N LEU A 51 -7.59 3.88 2.74
CA LEU A 51 -8.90 3.25 2.80
C LEU A 51 -10.02 4.30 2.95
N GLU A 52 -9.83 5.32 3.80
CA GLU A 52 -10.79 6.41 4.01
C GLU A 52 -11.04 7.23 2.72
N TRP A 53 -9.98 7.50 1.95
CA TRP A 53 -10.09 8.25 0.70
C TRP A 53 -10.69 7.43 -0.43
N SER A 54 -10.52 6.11 -0.40
CA SER A 54 -11.02 5.21 -1.45
C SER A 54 -12.52 4.90 -1.33
N ASP A 55 -13.13 4.43 -2.42
CA ASP A 55 -14.49 3.91 -2.39
C ASP A 55 -14.51 2.51 -1.75
N LYS A 56 -15.09 2.41 -0.54
CA LYS A 56 -15.21 1.17 0.24
C LYS A 56 -15.93 0.03 -0.49
N LYS A 57 -16.67 0.32 -1.55
CA LYS A 57 -17.27 -0.71 -2.41
C LYS A 57 -16.22 -1.51 -3.17
N TYR A 58 -15.10 -0.89 -3.53
CA TYR A 58 -14.03 -1.51 -4.33
C TYR A 58 -12.76 -1.79 -3.52
N SER A 59 -12.68 -1.29 -2.30
CA SER A 59 -11.47 -1.40 -1.47
C SER A 59 -11.54 -2.51 -0.43
N GLU A 60 -10.43 -3.24 -0.29
CA GLU A 60 -10.18 -4.19 0.79
C GLU A 60 -8.94 -3.73 1.57
N PHE A 61 -8.97 -3.86 2.90
CA PHE A 61 -7.84 -3.54 3.75
C PHE A 61 -7.42 -4.74 4.59
N VAL A 62 -6.12 -5.04 4.57
CA VAL A 62 -5.51 -6.14 5.31
C VAL A 62 -4.38 -5.61 6.18
N LYS A 63 -4.60 -5.66 7.48
CA LYS A 63 -3.53 -5.45 8.48
C LYS A 63 -2.76 -6.74 8.68
N ILE A 64 -1.42 -6.66 8.61
CA ILE A 64 -0.54 -7.76 8.97
C ILE A 64 0.03 -7.50 10.37
N ASP A 65 -0.46 -8.27 11.33
CA ASP A 65 -0.12 -8.08 12.75
C ASP A 65 1.38 -8.23 13.00
N LYS A 66 1.92 -7.30 13.79
CA LYS A 66 3.33 -7.25 14.19
C LYS A 66 4.35 -7.25 13.04
N ALA A 67 3.95 -6.97 11.80
CA ALA A 67 4.83 -7.00 10.64
C ALA A 67 5.46 -5.63 10.38
N GLY A 68 6.75 -5.61 10.00
CA GLY A 68 7.43 -4.39 9.56
C GLY A 68 7.22 -4.07 8.08
N HIS A 69 8.03 -3.14 7.56
CA HIS A 69 7.96 -2.62 6.19
C HIS A 69 7.98 -3.68 5.10
N THR A 70 8.84 -4.70 5.25
CA THR A 70 8.99 -5.80 4.28
C THR A 70 8.20 -7.03 4.68
N PHE A 71 7.26 -6.91 5.62
CA PHE A 71 6.59 -8.06 6.25
C PHE A 71 7.56 -9.10 6.83
N ASP A 72 8.71 -8.61 7.31
CA ASP A 72 9.82 -9.37 7.89
C ASP A 72 10.55 -10.33 6.94
N ILE A 73 10.43 -10.14 5.61
CA ILE A 73 11.32 -10.79 4.65
C ILE A 73 12.63 -10.01 4.53
N LYS A 74 13.71 -10.72 4.19
CA LYS A 74 15.07 -10.17 4.13
C LYS A 74 15.52 -9.96 2.69
N HIS A 75 16.53 -9.10 2.55
CA HIS A 75 17.33 -8.96 1.34
C HIS A 75 18.80 -9.37 1.61
N PRO A 76 19.42 -10.25 0.80
CA PRO A 76 18.82 -11.05 -0.27
C PRO A 76 17.68 -11.94 0.24
N PHE A 77 16.78 -12.36 -0.66
CA PHE A 77 15.66 -13.22 -0.28
C PHE A 77 16.18 -14.56 0.26
N ASP A 78 15.84 -14.86 1.51
CA ASP A 78 16.31 -16.03 2.27
C ASP A 78 15.13 -16.95 2.68
N GLY A 79 14.01 -16.82 1.98
CA GLY A 79 12.79 -17.57 2.24
C GLY A 79 11.65 -16.72 2.80
N SER A 80 10.50 -17.37 2.86
CA SER A 80 9.24 -16.78 3.31
C SER A 80 9.07 -16.89 4.84
N ASN A 81 8.00 -16.29 5.35
CA ASN A 81 7.58 -16.40 6.73
C ASN A 81 6.03 -16.38 6.81
N PRO A 82 5.41 -16.76 7.94
CA PRO A 82 3.95 -16.83 8.06
C PRO A 82 3.20 -15.51 7.78
N LYS A 83 3.80 -14.36 8.07
CA LYS A 83 3.22 -13.04 7.79
C LYS A 83 3.20 -12.79 6.29
N PHE A 84 4.31 -13.10 5.62
CA PHE A 84 4.41 -12.95 4.17
C PHE A 84 3.52 -13.95 3.42
N GLU A 85 3.40 -15.19 3.88
CA GLU A 85 2.42 -16.15 3.32
C GLU A 85 0.99 -15.61 3.40
N THR A 86 0.62 -14.97 4.52
CA THR A 86 -0.69 -14.31 4.63
C THR A 86 -0.88 -13.22 3.57
N VAL A 87 0.17 -12.43 3.29
CA VAL A 87 0.14 -11.40 2.23
C VAL A 87 -0.03 -12.06 0.85
N LEU A 88 0.69 -13.14 0.57
CA LEU A 88 0.60 -13.88 -0.69
C LEU A 88 -0.79 -14.46 -0.89
N ASP A 89 -1.34 -15.14 0.11
CA ASP A 89 -2.68 -15.74 0.07
C ASP A 89 -3.76 -14.68 -0.18
N LYS A 90 -3.68 -13.53 0.50
CA LYS A 90 -4.64 -12.43 0.31
C LYS A 90 -4.54 -11.84 -1.08
N THR A 91 -3.32 -11.65 -1.59
CA THR A 91 -3.07 -11.12 -2.92
C THR A 91 -3.56 -12.08 -4.01
N GLU A 92 -3.29 -13.38 -3.87
CA GLU A 92 -3.74 -14.41 -4.82
C GLU A 92 -5.27 -14.48 -4.87
N ASN A 93 -5.92 -14.52 -3.70
CA ASN A 93 -7.39 -14.54 -3.61
C ASN A 93 -8.02 -13.27 -4.19
N PHE A 94 -7.42 -12.11 -3.94
CA PHE A 94 -7.86 -10.85 -4.52
C PHE A 94 -7.83 -10.92 -6.05
N PHE A 95 -6.75 -11.41 -6.64
CA PHE A 95 -6.67 -11.56 -8.10
C PHE A 95 -7.66 -12.59 -8.64
N LYS A 96 -7.78 -13.78 -8.03
CA LYS A 96 -8.75 -14.81 -8.44
C LYS A 96 -10.20 -14.31 -8.42
N THR A 97 -10.52 -13.39 -7.51
CA THR A 97 -11.88 -12.86 -7.34
C THR A 97 -12.16 -11.69 -8.29
N ASN A 98 -11.12 -10.95 -8.70
CA ASN A 98 -11.27 -9.65 -9.38
C ASN A 98 -10.68 -9.60 -10.81
N LEU A 99 -9.86 -10.57 -11.22
CA LEU A 99 -9.49 -10.78 -12.61
C LEU A 99 -10.33 -11.91 -13.20
N ASN A 100 -11.15 -11.55 -14.18
CA ASN A 100 -11.71 -12.48 -15.17
C ASN A 100 -10.81 -12.48 -16.40
#